data_AF-F4S4G2-F1
#
_entry.id   AF-F4S4G2-F1
#
_cell.length_a   1.000
_cell.length_b   1.000
_cell.length_c   1.000
_cell.angle_alpha   90.00
_cell.angle_beta   90.00
_cell.angle_gamma   90.00
#
_symmetry.space_group_name_H-M   'P 1'
#
loop_
_entity.id
_entity.type
_entity.pdbx_description
1 polymer ?
#
loop_
_entity_poly.entity_id
_entity_poly.type
_entity_poly.pdbx_seq_one_letter_code
_entity_poly.pdbx_strand_id
1 'polypeptide(L)'
;MDHHPAYYVYLPNYMLEYVVGETNPRIDVDLFLSKATPNQIVEVISAFHPRLRLTRNAEEDHELLLKLFIEKVAPRLSRLISSLNGNKNYIQGLFACPVYKPDQLTSRWINSSADYDPKRIDMFDTGTLMHLRSGKYRLAAESLQHFIESYTFLNQAEIDEIIGAQTDAEDTLHDTSIFLERSVESIKSIHLQLRLPTLSRTERGDLEEELKCAKASLRSRQGMFNAAIEDVGFLRALAKHHDPPKTSTRSKLADREIIGALAEQHEFIKEHRPVKTLNH
;
A
#
# COMPACT_ATOMS: atom_id res chain seq x y z
N MET A 1 -5.67 0.57 10.61
CA MET A 1 -6.09 1.67 9.72
C MET A 1 -7.53 1.43 9.39
N ASP A 2 -8.41 2.35 9.75
CA ASP A 2 -9.85 2.21 9.52
C ASP A 2 -10.15 2.48 8.04
N HIS A 3 -10.54 1.42 7.33
CA HIS A 3 -11.11 1.55 6.00
C HIS A 3 -12.49 2.18 6.15
N HIS A 4 -12.64 3.46 5.78
CA HIS A 4 -13.96 4.07 5.82
C HIS A 4 -14.77 3.63 4.60
N PRO A 5 -15.82 2.82 4.77
CA PRO A 5 -16.67 2.49 3.64
C PRO A 5 -17.33 3.75 3.07
N ALA A 6 -17.25 3.92 1.76
CA ALA A 6 -17.96 4.99 1.08
C ALA A 6 -19.43 4.57 0.90
N TYR A 7 -20.34 5.31 1.54
CA TYR A 7 -21.79 5.12 1.40
C TYR A 7 -22.39 5.95 0.26
N TYR A 8 -21.58 6.78 -0.41
CA TYR A 8 -22.07 7.69 -1.43
C TYR A 8 -21.12 7.88 -2.61
N VAL A 9 -21.68 8.33 -3.72
CA VAL A 9 -20.99 8.80 -4.92
C VAL A 9 -21.62 10.13 -5.36
N TYR A 10 -20.81 11.07 -5.83
CA TYR A 10 -21.32 12.29 -6.45
C TYR A 10 -21.35 12.10 -7.95
N LEU A 11 -22.54 12.26 -8.53
CA LEU A 11 -22.76 12.15 -9.97
C LEU A 11 -23.14 13.52 -10.55
N PRO A 12 -22.88 13.75 -11.85
CA PRO A 12 -23.35 14.95 -12.52
C PRO A 12 -24.88 15.03 -12.53
N ASN A 13 -25.44 16.23 -12.42
CA ASN A 13 -26.89 16.42 -12.34
C ASN A 13 -27.67 15.93 -13.58
N TYR A 14 -27.06 15.94 -14.77
CA TYR A 14 -27.67 15.41 -15.99
C TYR A 14 -27.99 13.91 -15.89
N MET A 15 -27.39 13.18 -14.95
CA MET A 15 -27.72 11.77 -14.71
C MET A 15 -29.18 11.57 -14.28
N LEU A 16 -29.86 12.61 -13.78
CA LEU A 16 -31.28 12.58 -13.44
C LEU A 16 -32.19 12.39 -14.67
N GLU A 17 -31.76 12.80 -15.86
CA GLU A 17 -32.51 12.64 -17.11
C GLU A 17 -32.67 11.17 -17.52
N TYR A 18 -31.88 10.28 -16.92
CA TYR A 18 -31.83 8.86 -17.19
C TYR A 18 -32.47 8.02 -16.08
N VAL A 19 -33.14 8.65 -15.12
CA VAL A 19 -33.84 7.94 -14.03
C VAL A 19 -35.18 7.40 -14.53
N VAL A 20 -35.42 6.11 -14.33
CA VAL A 20 -36.65 5.40 -14.68
C VAL A 20 -37.27 4.72 -13.46
N GLY A 21 -38.59 4.54 -13.48
CA GLY A 21 -39.35 3.84 -12.43
C GLY A 21 -39.90 4.78 -11.36
N GLU A 22 -41.24 4.82 -11.22
CA GLU A 22 -41.93 5.70 -10.26
C GLU A 22 -41.82 5.21 -8.81
N THR A 23 -41.87 3.90 -8.59
CA THR A 23 -41.87 3.27 -7.26
C THR A 23 -40.48 2.84 -6.78
N ASN A 24 -39.53 2.70 -7.70
CA ASN A 24 -38.12 2.38 -7.41
C ASN A 24 -37.21 3.08 -8.42
N PRO A 25 -36.95 4.39 -8.23
CA PRO A 25 -36.21 5.20 -9.19
C PRO A 25 -34.77 4.71 -9.32
N ARG A 26 -34.38 4.34 -10.54
CA ARG A 26 -33.03 3.86 -10.87
C ARG A 26 -32.52 4.47 -12.17
N ILE A 27 -31.21 4.64 -12.29
CA ILE A 27 -30.60 5.11 -13.53
C ILE A 27 -30.65 3.97 -14.56
N ASP A 28 -31.25 4.24 -15.71
CA ASP A 28 -31.27 3.36 -16.88
C ASP A 28 -29.93 3.46 -17.61
N VAL A 29 -29.13 2.41 -17.46
CA VAL A 29 -27.78 2.33 -18.04
C VAL A 29 -27.84 2.31 -19.57
N ASP A 30 -28.78 1.58 -20.16
CA ASP A 30 -28.87 1.43 -21.61
C ASP A 30 -29.32 2.74 -22.25
N LEU A 31 -30.29 3.42 -21.62
CA LEU A 31 -30.74 4.74 -22.05
C LEU A 31 -29.59 5.77 -21.97
N PHE A 32 -28.80 5.75 -20.89
CA PHE A 32 -27.63 6.62 -20.75
C PHE A 32 -26.61 6.37 -21.84
N LEU A 33 -26.17 5.12 -22.02
CA LEU A 33 -25.15 4.77 -23.00
C LEU A 33 -25.58 5.05 -24.45
N SER A 34 -26.88 5.00 -24.74
CA SER A 34 -27.39 5.32 -26.08
C SER A 34 -27.33 6.81 -26.46
N LYS A 35 -27.19 7.71 -25.47
CA LYS A 35 -27.24 9.18 -25.68
C LYS A 35 -26.00 9.93 -25.17
N ALA A 36 -25.21 9.31 -24.30
CA ALA A 36 -24.07 9.94 -23.66
C ALA A 36 -22.93 10.20 -24.64
N THR A 37 -22.32 11.38 -24.52
CA THR A 37 -21.05 11.69 -25.18
C THR A 37 -19.88 10.97 -24.49
N PRO A 38 -18.75 10.72 -25.16
CA PRO A 38 -17.56 10.15 -24.54
C PRO A 38 -17.13 10.86 -23.24
N ASN A 39 -17.16 12.20 -23.23
CA ASN A 39 -16.83 13.00 -22.05
C ASN A 39 -17.76 12.73 -20.86
N GLN A 40 -19.07 12.55 -21.11
CA GLN A 40 -20.02 12.21 -20.06
C GLN A 40 -19.77 10.79 -19.52
N ILE A 41 -19.41 9.85 -20.39
CA ILE A 41 -19.05 8.49 -19.96
C ILE A 41 -17.79 8.51 -19.09
N VAL A 42 -16.76 9.26 -19.49
CA VAL A 42 -15.50 9.45 -18.71
C VAL A 42 -15.77 10.09 -17.36
N GLU A 43 -16.61 11.13 -17.30
CA GLU A 43 -16.94 11.83 -16.06
C GLU A 43 -17.61 10.88 -15.05
N VAL A 44 -18.56 10.07 -15.51
CA VAL A 44 -19.25 9.09 -14.65
C VAL A 44 -18.31 7.95 -14.24
N ILE A 45 -17.46 7.44 -15.16
CA ILE A 45 -16.42 6.45 -14.80
C ILE A 45 -15.53 7.01 -13.68
N SER A 46 -15.08 8.26 -13.81
CA SER A 46 -14.23 8.93 -12.84
C SER A 46 -14.91 9.12 -11.48
N ALA A 47 -16.22 9.35 -11.45
CA ALA A 47 -16.98 9.44 -10.20
C ALA A 47 -16.97 8.13 -9.41
N PHE A 48 -17.09 6.99 -10.10
CA PHE A 48 -17.09 5.66 -9.45
C PHE A 48 -15.68 5.10 -9.22
N HIS A 49 -14.72 5.47 -10.07
CA HIS A 49 -13.35 4.96 -10.07
C HIS A 49 -12.35 6.11 -10.22
N PRO A 50 -12.21 7.00 -9.22
CA PRO A 50 -11.38 8.20 -9.31
C PRO A 50 -9.87 7.94 -9.48
N ARG A 51 -9.44 6.69 -9.34
CA ARG A 51 -8.05 6.26 -9.51
C ARG A 51 -7.79 5.60 -10.86
N LEU A 52 -8.86 5.35 -11.63
CA LEU A 52 -8.72 4.96 -13.02
C LEU A 52 -8.37 6.21 -13.82
N ARG A 53 -7.20 6.24 -14.43
CA ARG A 53 -6.74 7.33 -15.29
C ARG A 53 -6.77 6.85 -16.72
N LEU A 54 -7.43 7.60 -17.58
CA LEU A 54 -7.47 7.33 -19.01
C LEU A 54 -6.44 8.23 -19.69
N THR A 55 -5.69 7.68 -20.64
CA THR A 55 -4.92 8.55 -21.54
C THR A 55 -5.87 9.26 -22.51
N ARG A 56 -5.41 10.32 -23.16
CA ARG A 56 -6.21 11.03 -24.16
C ARG A 56 -6.76 10.09 -25.26
N ASN A 57 -5.96 9.10 -25.67
CA ASN A 57 -6.40 8.11 -26.65
C ASN A 57 -7.55 7.24 -26.11
N ALA A 58 -7.48 6.84 -24.83
CA ALA A 58 -8.51 6.04 -24.19
C ALA A 58 -9.81 6.84 -23.91
N GLU A 59 -9.71 8.16 -23.70
CA GLU A 59 -10.88 9.05 -23.56
C GLU A 59 -11.63 9.24 -24.89
N GLU A 60 -10.95 9.04 -26.02
CA GLU A 60 -11.54 9.13 -27.37
C GLU A 60 -12.01 7.75 -27.90
N ASP A 61 -11.59 6.64 -27.29
CA ASP A 61 -11.98 5.28 -27.65
C ASP A 61 -13.35 4.90 -27.06
N HIS A 62 -14.40 5.11 -27.88
CA HIS A 62 -15.77 4.85 -27.45
C HIS A 62 -16.03 3.39 -27.03
N GLU A 63 -15.44 2.40 -27.72
CA GLU A 63 -15.65 0.99 -27.37
C GLU A 63 -15.04 0.64 -26.03
N LEU A 64 -13.83 1.15 -25.75
CA LEU A 64 -13.19 1.02 -24.45
C LEU A 64 -14.02 1.66 -23.34
N LEU A 65 -14.52 2.88 -23.55
CA LEU A 65 -15.33 3.59 -22.57
C LEU A 65 -16.63 2.83 -22.27
N LEU A 66 -17.31 2.30 -23.29
CA LEU A 66 -18.50 1.47 -23.12
C LEU A 66 -18.17 0.20 -22.32
N LYS A 67 -17.09 -0.50 -22.67
CA LYS A 67 -16.64 -1.70 -21.95
C LYS A 67 -16.36 -1.40 -20.48
N LEU A 68 -15.60 -0.34 -20.20
CA LEU A 68 -15.29 0.09 -18.82
C LEU A 68 -16.56 0.44 -18.06
N PHE A 69 -17.47 1.19 -18.67
CA PHE A 69 -18.71 1.59 -18.02
C PHE A 69 -19.57 0.38 -17.68
N ILE A 70 -19.81 -0.52 -18.63
CA ILE A 70 -20.64 -1.71 -18.45
C ILE A 70 -20.06 -2.62 -17.36
N GLU A 71 -18.74 -2.84 -17.35
CA GLU A 71 -18.14 -3.76 -16.39
C GLU A 71 -17.95 -3.17 -14.98
N LYS A 72 -17.64 -1.87 -14.89
CA LYS A 72 -17.19 -1.25 -13.63
C LYS A 72 -18.18 -0.28 -13.01
N VAL A 73 -19.03 0.36 -13.81
CA VAL A 73 -19.95 1.42 -13.38
C VAL A 73 -21.40 0.91 -13.31
N ALA A 74 -21.89 0.27 -14.37
CA ALA A 74 -23.27 -0.22 -14.45
C ALA A 74 -23.71 -1.09 -13.26
N PRO A 75 -22.88 -2.02 -12.73
CA PRO A 75 -23.26 -2.83 -11.57
C PRO A 75 -23.39 -2.03 -10.27
N ARG A 76 -22.78 -0.83 -10.21
CA ARG A 76 -22.83 0.07 -9.05
C ARG A 76 -23.96 1.08 -9.17
N LEU A 77 -24.23 1.58 -10.38
CA LEU A 77 -25.37 2.45 -10.67
C LEU A 77 -26.69 1.78 -10.31
N SER A 78 -26.85 0.50 -10.63
CA SER A 78 -28.05 -0.28 -10.30
C SER A 78 -28.29 -0.49 -8.79
N ARG A 79 -27.28 -0.19 -7.94
CA ARG A 79 -27.33 -0.34 -6.48
C ARG A 79 -27.53 0.99 -5.74
N LEU A 80 -27.71 2.09 -6.45
CA LEU A 80 -27.97 3.39 -5.84
C LEU A 80 -29.40 3.47 -5.30
N ILE A 81 -29.54 3.88 -4.04
CA ILE A 81 -30.80 4.23 -3.40
C ILE A 81 -31.13 5.69 -3.72
N SER A 82 -32.39 5.94 -4.05
CA SER A 82 -32.93 7.13 -4.72
C SER A 82 -32.99 8.42 -3.88
N SER A 83 -32.08 8.66 -2.93
CA SER A 83 -31.98 9.96 -2.26
C SER A 83 -31.08 10.93 -3.04
N LEU A 84 -31.48 11.25 -4.27
CA LEU A 84 -30.77 12.18 -5.15
C LEU A 84 -31.08 13.61 -4.72
N ASN A 85 -30.44 14.07 -3.64
CA ASN A 85 -30.56 15.47 -3.20
C ASN A 85 -29.84 16.36 -4.22
N GLY A 86 -30.61 17.21 -4.92
CA GLY A 86 -30.09 18.13 -5.92
C GLY A 86 -29.40 19.33 -5.27
N ASN A 87 -28.07 19.32 -5.24
CA ASN A 87 -27.29 20.57 -5.21
C ASN A 87 -27.04 21.02 -6.66
N LYS A 88 -26.73 22.30 -6.88
CA LYS A 88 -26.84 22.94 -8.22
C LYS A 88 -26.03 22.28 -9.34
N ASN A 89 -24.99 21.50 -9.04
CA ASN A 89 -24.11 20.89 -10.06
C ASN A 89 -23.98 19.36 -9.97
N TYR A 90 -24.21 18.75 -8.80
CA TYR A 90 -24.00 17.32 -8.57
C TYR A 90 -25.12 16.74 -7.70
N ILE A 91 -25.40 15.46 -7.92
CA ILE A 91 -26.34 14.65 -7.15
C ILE A 91 -25.58 13.66 -6.30
N GLN A 92 -25.96 13.53 -5.03
CA GLN A 92 -25.41 12.51 -4.16
C GLN A 92 -26.24 11.22 -4.30
N GLY A 93 -25.63 10.16 -4.84
CA GLY A 93 -26.22 8.82 -4.85
C GLY A 93 -25.77 8.06 -3.61
N LEU A 94 -26.69 7.45 -2.86
CA LEU A 94 -26.37 6.59 -1.73
C LEU A 94 -26.31 5.13 -2.15
N PHE A 95 -25.36 4.36 -1.64
CA PHE A 95 -25.33 2.91 -1.83
C PHE A 95 -26.13 2.19 -0.72
N ALA A 96 -26.87 1.16 -1.08
CA ALA A 96 -27.58 0.30 -0.12
C ALA A 96 -26.63 -0.42 0.86
N CYS A 97 -25.43 -0.74 0.39
CA CYS A 97 -24.37 -1.36 1.17
C CYS A 97 -23.08 -0.57 0.99
N PRO A 98 -22.22 -0.54 2.01
CA PRO A 98 -20.92 0.11 1.92
C PRO A 98 -20.11 -0.44 0.73
N VAL A 99 -19.61 0.45 -0.13
CA VAL A 99 -18.66 0.07 -1.18
C VAL A 99 -17.27 0.13 -0.59
N TYR A 100 -16.62 -1.03 -0.47
CA TYR A 100 -15.22 -1.09 -0.08
C TYR A 100 -14.39 -0.41 -1.17
N LYS A 101 -13.82 0.74 -0.82
CA LYS A 101 -12.80 1.41 -1.62
C LYS A 101 -11.48 1.11 -0.92
N PRO A 102 -10.59 0.29 -1.50
CA PRO A 102 -9.25 0.18 -0.95
C PRO A 102 -8.58 1.54 -1.17
N ASP A 103 -8.51 2.33 -0.10
CA ASP A 103 -7.95 3.69 -0.09
C ASP A 103 -6.47 3.77 -0.46
N GLN A 104 -5.84 2.65 -0.83
CA GLN A 104 -4.43 2.58 -1.16
C GLN A 104 -4.14 2.24 -2.63
N LEU A 105 -5.11 1.84 -3.46
CA LEU A 105 -4.86 1.51 -4.88
C LEU A 105 -4.18 2.66 -5.65
N THR A 106 -3.09 2.36 -6.34
CA THR A 106 -2.31 3.31 -7.13
C THR A 106 -3.11 3.70 -8.37
N SER A 107 -2.87 4.91 -8.89
CA SER A 107 -3.60 5.36 -10.08
C SER A 107 -3.20 4.49 -11.27
N ARG A 108 -4.16 3.80 -11.89
CA ARG A 108 -3.89 2.91 -13.03
C ARG A 108 -4.20 3.64 -14.32
N TRP A 109 -3.21 3.72 -15.21
CA TRP A 109 -3.37 4.27 -16.54
C TRP A 109 -3.89 3.19 -17.50
N ILE A 110 -5.00 3.46 -18.17
CA ILE A 110 -5.49 2.65 -19.29
C ILE A 110 -5.29 3.47 -20.55
N ASN A 111 -4.58 2.88 -21.52
CA ASN A 111 -4.33 3.49 -22.81
C ASN A 111 -5.18 2.87 -23.92
N SER A 112 -5.51 1.59 -23.81
CA SER A 112 -6.28 0.85 -24.81
C SER A 112 -7.09 -0.29 -24.18
N SER A 113 -8.01 -0.88 -24.95
CA SER A 113 -8.78 -2.06 -24.54
C SER A 113 -7.92 -3.30 -24.29
N ALA A 114 -6.74 -3.40 -24.90
CA ALA A 114 -5.78 -4.47 -24.67
C ALA A 114 -5.15 -4.39 -23.28
N ASP A 115 -5.06 -3.18 -22.70
CA ASP A 115 -4.50 -2.97 -21.36
C ASP A 115 -5.50 -3.32 -20.25
N TYR A 116 -6.76 -3.56 -20.61
CA TYR A 116 -7.86 -3.70 -19.66
C TYR A 116 -8.46 -5.12 -19.66
N ASP A 117 -8.02 -5.91 -18.68
CA ASP A 117 -8.59 -7.20 -18.30
C ASP A 117 -9.09 -7.15 -16.84
N PRO A 118 -10.41 -6.97 -16.60
CA PRO A 118 -10.95 -6.80 -15.25
C PRO A 118 -10.62 -7.93 -14.28
N LYS A 119 -10.50 -9.17 -14.77
CA LYS A 119 -10.23 -10.34 -13.94
C LYS A 119 -8.76 -10.36 -13.51
N ARG A 120 -7.86 -10.02 -14.44
CA ARG A 120 -6.45 -9.85 -14.13
C ARG A 120 -6.25 -8.78 -13.07
N ILE A 121 -6.91 -7.62 -13.25
CA ILE A 121 -6.85 -6.52 -12.27
C ILE A 121 -7.30 -7.01 -10.89
N ASP A 122 -8.48 -7.64 -10.81
CA ASP A 122 -9.04 -8.07 -9.54
C ASP A 122 -8.18 -9.11 -8.84
N MET A 123 -7.65 -10.09 -9.58
CA MET A 123 -6.77 -11.13 -9.02
C MET A 123 -5.45 -10.56 -8.50
N PHE A 124 -4.82 -9.64 -9.24
CA PHE A 124 -3.60 -8.99 -8.78
C PHE A 124 -3.85 -8.12 -7.55
N ASP A 125 -4.92 -7.32 -7.58
CA ASP A 125 -5.21 -6.35 -6.54
C ASP A 125 -5.56 -7.04 -5.20
N THR A 126 -6.36 -8.11 -5.27
CA THR A 126 -6.83 -8.84 -4.09
C THR A 126 -5.78 -9.81 -3.55
N GLY A 127 -5.06 -10.51 -4.44
CA GLY A 127 -4.06 -11.51 -4.05
C GLY A 127 -2.70 -10.91 -3.74
N THR A 128 -2.13 -10.13 -4.66
CA THR A 128 -0.74 -9.67 -4.55
C THR A 128 -0.66 -8.31 -3.88
N LEU A 129 -1.34 -7.31 -4.42
CA LEU A 129 -1.16 -5.91 -4.03
C LEU A 129 -1.58 -5.64 -2.59
N MET A 130 -2.69 -6.23 -2.17
CA MET A 130 -3.14 -6.17 -0.77
C MET A 130 -2.06 -6.72 0.18
N HIS A 131 -1.40 -7.82 -0.17
CA HIS A 131 -0.36 -8.42 0.66
C HIS A 131 0.92 -7.58 0.69
N LEU A 132 1.37 -7.08 -0.46
CA LEU A 132 2.52 -6.15 -0.54
C LEU A 132 2.35 -4.97 0.42
N ARG A 133 1.19 -4.31 0.39
CA ARG A 133 0.93 -3.13 1.24
C ARG A 133 0.76 -3.44 2.72
N SER A 134 0.40 -4.67 3.05
CA SER A 134 0.25 -5.10 4.44
C SER A 134 1.54 -5.63 5.06
N GLY A 135 2.67 -5.58 4.33
CA GLY A 135 3.95 -6.14 4.77
C GLY A 135 3.99 -7.68 4.73
N LYS A 136 3.01 -8.33 4.10
CA LYS A 136 2.91 -9.79 4.02
C LYS A 136 3.58 -10.33 2.76
N TYR A 137 4.86 -10.02 2.59
CA TYR A 137 5.58 -10.20 1.32
C TYR A 137 5.65 -11.66 0.85
N ARG A 138 5.77 -12.62 1.79
CA ARG A 138 5.76 -14.06 1.45
C ARG A 138 4.42 -14.49 0.84
N LEU A 139 3.29 -14.07 1.41
CA LEU A 139 1.95 -14.34 0.87
C LEU A 139 1.71 -13.61 -0.47
N ALA A 140 2.29 -12.41 -0.63
CA ALA A 140 2.26 -11.71 -1.90
C ALA A 140 2.96 -12.51 -3.00
N ALA A 141 4.13 -13.09 -2.71
CA ALA A 141 4.87 -13.90 -3.68
C ALA A 141 4.15 -15.22 -4.04
N GLU A 142 3.52 -15.88 -3.07
CA GLU A 142 2.66 -17.06 -3.33
C GLU A 142 1.49 -16.70 -4.25
N SER A 143 0.82 -15.58 -3.97
CA SER A 143 -0.28 -15.08 -4.81
C SER A 143 0.21 -14.69 -6.21
N LEU A 144 1.41 -14.11 -6.30
CA LEU A 144 2.05 -13.74 -7.55
C LEU A 144 2.39 -14.97 -8.40
N GLN A 145 2.81 -16.08 -7.78
CA GLN A 145 3.04 -17.33 -8.49
C GLN A 145 1.76 -17.82 -9.17
N HIS A 146 0.65 -17.90 -8.43
CA HIS A 146 -0.66 -18.28 -9.00
C HIS A 146 -1.15 -17.30 -10.08
N PHE A 147 -0.86 -16.02 -9.90
CA PHE A 147 -1.14 -15.01 -10.90
C PHE A 147 -0.37 -15.24 -12.21
N ILE A 148 0.93 -15.54 -12.13
CA ILE A 148 1.77 -15.83 -13.29
C ILE A 148 1.37 -17.16 -13.94
N GLU A 149 0.94 -18.16 -13.16
CA GLU A 149 0.39 -19.40 -13.72
C GLU A 149 -0.88 -19.15 -14.55
N SER A 150 -1.70 -18.17 -14.14
CA SER A 150 -2.95 -17.82 -14.82
C SER A 150 -2.75 -16.91 -16.03
N TYR A 151 -1.80 -15.98 -15.95
CA TYR A 151 -1.63 -14.89 -16.92
C TYR A 151 -0.25 -14.79 -17.58
N THR A 152 0.63 -15.75 -17.32
CA THR A 152 1.96 -15.99 -17.93
C THR A 152 3.05 -14.94 -17.70
N PHE A 153 2.72 -13.68 -17.48
CA PHE A 153 3.67 -12.59 -17.29
C PHE A 153 3.09 -11.48 -16.40
N LEU A 154 3.96 -10.60 -15.90
CA LEU A 154 3.58 -9.34 -15.25
C LEU A 154 3.71 -8.17 -16.23
N ASN A 155 2.80 -7.22 -16.19
CA ASN A 155 2.95 -5.97 -16.93
C ASN A 155 3.78 -4.97 -16.10
N GLN A 156 4.18 -3.86 -16.74
CA GLN A 156 5.04 -2.87 -16.08
C GLN A 156 4.38 -2.26 -14.84
N ALA A 157 3.07 -1.97 -14.88
CA ALA A 157 2.38 -1.40 -13.73
C ALA A 157 2.40 -2.33 -12.50
N GLU A 158 2.25 -3.64 -12.71
CA GLU A 158 2.34 -4.66 -11.65
C GLU A 158 3.76 -4.81 -11.10
N ILE A 159 4.78 -4.69 -11.97
CA ILE A 159 6.19 -4.67 -11.56
C ILE A 159 6.49 -3.42 -10.74
N ASP A 160 5.96 -2.26 -11.15
CA ASP A 160 6.14 -0.99 -10.45
C ASP A 160 5.57 -1.04 -9.02
N GLU A 161 4.48 -1.79 -8.79
CA GLU A 161 3.95 -2.01 -7.42
C GLU A 161 4.91 -2.82 -6.55
N ILE A 162 5.59 -3.83 -7.11
CA ILE A 162 6.60 -4.63 -6.38
C ILE A 162 7.80 -3.75 -6.03
N ILE A 163 8.24 -2.91 -6.98
CA ILE A 163 9.34 -1.95 -6.76
C ILE A 163 8.94 -0.91 -5.71
N GLY A 164 7.72 -0.39 -5.76
CA GLY A 164 7.18 0.53 -4.74
C GLY A 164 7.20 -0.10 -3.35
N ALA A 165 6.75 -1.35 -3.22
CA ALA A 165 6.82 -2.07 -1.95
C ALA A 165 8.26 -2.28 -1.45
N GLN A 166 9.23 -2.47 -2.36
CA GLN A 166 10.65 -2.49 -2.01
C GLN A 166 11.10 -1.15 -1.41
N THR A 167 10.74 -0.03 -2.04
CA THR A 167 11.08 1.31 -1.52
C THR A 167 10.46 1.54 -0.14
N ASP A 168 9.19 1.20 0.06
CA ASP A 168 8.51 1.32 1.36
C ASP A 168 9.20 0.47 2.46
N ALA A 169 9.67 -0.73 2.09
CA ALA A 169 10.42 -1.60 3.01
C ALA A 169 11.82 -1.04 3.33
N GLU A 170 12.49 -0.42 2.36
CA GLU A 170 13.78 0.25 2.56
C GLU A 170 13.64 1.46 3.50
N ASP A 171 12.57 2.25 3.36
CA ASP A 171 12.24 3.33 4.29
C ASP A 171 11.95 2.81 5.70
N THR A 172 11.20 1.70 5.81
CA THR A 172 10.94 1.04 7.10
C THR A 172 12.23 0.54 7.76
N LEU A 173 13.16 -0.01 6.97
CA LEU A 173 14.49 -0.42 7.46
C LEU A 173 15.28 0.78 7.99
N HIS A 174 15.23 1.90 7.27
CA HIS A 174 15.88 3.13 7.70
C HIS A 174 15.32 3.63 9.05
N ASP A 175 14.00 3.71 9.18
CA ASP A 175 13.32 4.12 10.41
C ASP A 175 13.66 3.20 11.59
N THR A 176 13.64 1.88 11.37
CA THR A 176 14.00 0.92 12.41
C THR A 176 15.46 1.01 12.84
N SER A 177 16.38 1.35 11.94
CA SER A 177 17.77 1.64 12.28
C SER A 177 17.87 2.85 13.22
N ILE A 178 17.19 3.96 12.90
CA ILE A 178 17.17 5.16 13.75
C ILE A 178 16.62 4.85 15.15
N PHE A 179 15.54 4.06 15.24
CA PHE A 179 14.99 3.67 16.54
C PHE A 179 15.95 2.79 17.34
N LEU A 180 16.72 1.94 16.67
CA LEU A 180 17.73 1.09 17.30
C LEU A 180 18.87 1.95 17.86
N GLU A 181 19.41 2.88 17.07
CA GLU A 181 20.46 3.83 17.47
C GLU A 181 20.03 4.65 18.69
N ARG A 182 18.84 5.25 18.65
CA ARG A 182 18.28 6.01 19.79
C ARG A 182 18.14 5.18 21.06
N SER A 183 17.86 3.88 20.93
CA SER A 183 17.79 2.97 22.09
C SER A 183 19.17 2.78 22.72
N VAL A 184 20.19 2.63 21.87
CA VAL A 184 21.58 2.48 22.32
C VAL A 184 22.06 3.76 23.00
N GLU A 185 21.74 4.93 22.44
CA GLU A 185 22.05 6.24 23.05
C GLU A 185 21.37 6.42 24.40
N SER A 186 20.08 6.07 24.51
CA SER A 186 19.34 6.12 25.77
C SER A 186 19.98 5.24 26.85
N ILE A 187 20.34 4.00 26.52
CA ILE A 187 21.04 3.10 27.45
C ILE A 187 22.40 3.67 27.87
N LYS A 188 23.16 4.24 26.93
CA LYS A 188 24.44 4.91 27.24
C LYS A 188 24.23 6.07 28.20
N SER A 189 23.22 6.91 27.98
CA SER A 189 22.87 8.03 28.85
C SER A 189 22.54 7.55 30.28
N ILE A 190 21.70 6.52 30.43
CA ILE A 190 21.35 5.96 31.74
C ILE A 190 22.59 5.40 32.45
N HIS A 191 23.46 4.67 31.73
CA HIS A 191 24.72 4.19 32.30
C HIS A 191 25.64 5.33 32.76
N LEU A 192 25.69 6.46 32.04
CA LEU A 192 26.47 7.63 32.47
C LEU A 192 25.88 8.25 33.74
N GLN A 193 24.56 8.37 33.82
CA GLN A 193 23.88 8.88 35.03
C GLN A 193 24.13 7.98 36.24
N LEU A 194 24.02 6.66 36.09
CA LEU A 194 24.26 5.69 37.17
C LEU A 194 25.68 5.75 37.77
N ARG A 195 26.65 6.32 37.03
CA ARG A 195 28.04 6.53 37.52
C ARG A 195 28.18 7.77 38.40
N LEU A 196 27.16 8.63 38.49
CA LEU A 196 27.22 9.82 39.33
C LEU A 196 27.28 9.41 40.82
N PRO A 197 28.31 9.85 41.56
CA PRO A 197 28.51 9.45 42.95
C PRO A 197 27.50 10.08 43.91
N THR A 198 26.78 11.12 43.47
CA THR A 198 25.82 11.89 44.27
C THR A 198 24.40 11.34 44.23
N LEU A 199 24.14 10.26 43.49
CA LEU A 199 22.81 9.66 43.40
C LEU A 199 22.35 9.10 44.75
N SER A 200 21.13 9.46 45.14
CA SER A 200 20.44 8.81 46.25
C SER A 200 20.08 7.36 45.90
N ARG A 201 19.76 6.56 46.94
CA ARG A 201 19.35 5.16 46.76
C ARG A 201 18.09 5.04 45.89
N THR A 202 17.14 5.96 46.05
CA THR A 202 15.88 5.97 45.28
C THR A 202 16.15 6.28 43.82
N GLU A 203 16.87 7.37 43.52
CA GLU A 203 17.21 7.75 42.14
C GLU A 203 18.01 6.66 41.42
N ARG A 204 18.91 5.98 42.13
CA ARG A 204 19.64 4.83 41.57
C ARG A 204 18.68 3.69 41.22
N GLY A 205 17.74 3.36 42.10
CA GLY A 205 16.75 2.31 41.86
C GLY A 205 15.86 2.62 40.64
N ASP A 206 15.43 3.87 40.51
CA ASP A 206 14.62 4.33 39.37
C ASP A 206 15.39 4.20 38.05
N LEU A 207 16.66 4.65 38.02
CA LEU A 207 17.54 4.51 36.85
C LEU A 207 17.84 3.05 36.49
N GLU A 208 17.95 2.16 37.48
CA GLU A 208 18.15 0.72 37.24
C GLU A 208 16.92 0.06 36.60
N GLU A 209 15.69 0.44 37.00
CA GLU A 209 14.47 -0.05 36.36
C GLU A 209 14.28 0.57 34.97
N GLU A 210 14.59 1.87 34.80
CA GLU A 210 14.59 2.51 33.47
C GLU A 210 15.56 1.80 32.52
N LEU A 211 16.77 1.46 32.99
CA LEU A 211 17.76 0.72 32.22
C LEU A 211 17.24 -0.65 31.77
N LYS A 212 16.51 -1.35 32.64
CA LYS A 212 15.91 -2.65 32.33
C LYS A 212 14.83 -2.52 31.25
N CYS A 213 13.96 -1.52 31.35
CA CYS A 213 12.96 -1.19 30.32
C CYS A 213 13.61 -0.80 28.99
N ALA A 214 14.67 0.01 29.03
CA ALA A 214 15.42 0.41 27.83
C ALA A 214 16.08 -0.78 27.15
N LYS A 215 16.68 -1.71 27.91
CA LYS A 215 17.25 -2.97 27.39
C LYS A 215 16.19 -3.89 26.76
N ALA A 216 15.01 -3.98 27.36
CA ALA A 216 13.89 -4.75 26.77
C ALA A 216 13.44 -4.13 25.45
N SER A 217 13.31 -2.80 25.41
CA SER A 217 12.93 -2.03 24.21
C SER A 217 13.97 -2.19 23.09
N LEU A 218 15.27 -2.14 23.42
CA LEU A 218 16.36 -2.39 22.48
C LEU A 218 16.23 -3.77 21.82
N ARG A 219 15.99 -4.83 22.61
CA ARG A 219 15.81 -6.20 22.07
C ARG A 219 14.61 -6.29 21.14
N SER A 220 13.49 -5.66 21.50
CA SER A 220 12.30 -5.61 20.64
C SER A 220 12.58 -4.92 19.32
N ARG A 221 13.23 -3.75 19.36
CA ARG A 221 13.60 -2.98 18.15
C ARG A 221 14.61 -3.72 17.28
N GLN A 222 15.53 -4.46 17.89
CA GLN A 222 16.46 -5.31 17.15
C GLN A 222 15.75 -6.45 16.42
N GLY A 223 14.70 -7.03 17.01
CA GLY A 223 13.84 -7.99 16.33
C GLY A 223 13.14 -7.39 15.10
N MET A 224 12.60 -6.18 15.23
CA MET A 224 11.97 -5.46 14.11
C MET A 224 12.97 -5.12 13.00
N PHE A 225 14.17 -4.66 13.37
CA PHE A 225 15.23 -4.35 12.41
C PHE A 225 15.67 -5.60 11.62
N ASN A 226 15.86 -6.73 12.29
CA ASN A 226 16.19 -7.99 11.61
C ASN A 226 15.08 -8.43 10.64
N ALA A 227 13.81 -8.31 11.04
CA ALA A 227 12.69 -8.60 10.16
C ALA A 227 12.66 -7.66 8.94
N ALA A 228 12.88 -6.36 9.14
CA ALA A 228 12.95 -5.40 8.05
C ALA A 228 14.09 -5.70 7.06
N ILE A 229 15.25 -6.17 7.53
CA ILE A 229 16.34 -6.63 6.66
C ILE A 229 15.90 -7.81 5.80
N GLU A 230 15.27 -8.82 6.42
CA GLU A 230 14.76 -9.99 5.69
C GLU A 230 13.74 -9.58 4.62
N ASP A 231 12.82 -8.68 4.98
CA ASP A 231 11.78 -8.17 4.09
C ASP A 231 12.36 -7.40 2.89
N VAL A 232 13.31 -6.49 3.13
CA VAL A 232 14.02 -5.77 2.06
C VAL A 232 14.78 -6.74 1.16
N GLY A 233 15.50 -7.70 1.74
CA GLY A 233 16.24 -8.71 0.98
C GLY A 233 15.32 -9.55 0.09
N PHE A 234 14.16 -9.96 0.64
CA PHE A 234 13.14 -10.70 -0.08
C PHE A 234 12.54 -9.88 -1.23
N LEU A 235 12.10 -8.66 -0.96
CA LEU A 235 11.49 -7.79 -1.97
C LEU A 235 12.48 -7.40 -3.07
N ARG A 236 13.74 -7.14 -2.73
CA ARG A 236 14.79 -6.88 -3.72
C ARG A 236 15.00 -8.08 -4.63
N ALA A 237 14.98 -9.30 -4.08
CA ALA A 237 15.07 -10.52 -4.88
C ALA A 237 13.85 -10.71 -5.78
N LEU A 238 12.64 -10.45 -5.25
CA LEU A 238 11.38 -10.53 -5.99
C LEU A 238 11.33 -9.51 -7.13
N ALA A 239 11.65 -8.25 -6.85
CA ALA A 239 11.73 -7.19 -7.84
C ALA A 239 12.74 -7.54 -8.93
N LYS A 240 13.95 -7.97 -8.57
CA LYS A 240 14.99 -8.36 -9.53
C LYS A 240 14.61 -9.59 -10.38
N HIS A 241 13.84 -10.52 -9.84
CA HIS A 241 13.37 -11.68 -10.59
C HIS A 241 12.39 -11.29 -11.70
N HIS A 242 11.61 -10.22 -11.48
CA HIS A 242 10.58 -9.74 -12.40
C HIS A 242 10.99 -8.48 -13.19
N ASP A 243 12.06 -7.78 -12.80
CA ASP A 243 12.60 -6.65 -13.53
C ASP A 243 13.20 -7.14 -14.85
N PRO A 244 12.73 -6.66 -16.02
CA PRO A 244 13.36 -7.00 -17.29
C PRO A 244 14.83 -6.59 -17.26
N PRO A 245 15.75 -7.36 -17.88
CA PRO A 245 17.19 -7.10 -17.78
C PRO A 245 17.55 -5.72 -18.33
N LYS A 246 17.64 -4.71 -17.45
CA LYS A 246 18.21 -3.40 -17.73
C LYS A 246 19.51 -3.28 -16.96
N THR A 247 20.59 -3.14 -17.71
CA THR A 247 21.95 -2.80 -17.24
C THR A 247 21.91 -1.66 -16.23
N SER A 248 22.06 -1.92 -14.93
CA SER A 248 22.11 -0.83 -13.95
C SER A 248 23.11 -1.08 -12.84
N THR A 249 24.23 -0.38 -12.95
CA THR A 249 25.39 -0.32 -12.05
C THR A 249 25.04 0.29 -10.67
N ARG A 250 23.82 0.79 -10.47
CA ARG A 250 23.41 1.53 -9.27
C ARG A 250 23.11 0.64 -8.05
N SER A 251 22.66 -0.60 -8.26
CA SER A 251 22.39 -1.55 -7.15
C SER A 251 23.66 -1.92 -6.37
N LYS A 252 24.83 -1.94 -7.04
CA LYS A 252 26.10 -2.37 -6.42
C LYS A 252 26.65 -1.40 -5.37
N LEU A 253 26.22 -0.13 -5.40
CA LEU A 253 26.65 0.89 -4.42
C LEU A 253 25.83 0.81 -3.13
N ALA A 254 24.50 0.68 -3.25
CA ALA A 254 23.61 0.47 -2.10
C ALA A 254 23.91 -0.85 -1.36
N ASP A 255 24.27 -1.90 -2.10
CA ASP A 255 24.69 -3.18 -1.51
C ASP A 255 25.95 -3.05 -0.64
N ARG A 256 26.88 -2.13 -0.97
CA ARG A 256 28.10 -1.92 -0.19
C ARG A 256 27.88 -1.14 1.11
N GLU A 257 27.00 -0.14 1.08
CA GLU A 257 26.69 0.67 2.28
C GLU A 257 25.92 -0.15 3.33
N ILE A 258 24.96 -0.98 2.91
CA ILE A 258 24.21 -1.85 3.82
C ILE A 258 25.10 -2.93 4.44
N ILE A 259 26.01 -3.54 3.66
CA ILE A 259 26.97 -4.53 4.18
C ILE A 259 27.94 -3.88 5.18
N GLY A 260 28.36 -2.63 4.96
CA GLY A 260 29.20 -1.87 5.90
C GLY A 260 28.53 -1.66 7.25
N ALA A 261 27.27 -1.18 7.23
CA ALA A 261 26.49 -0.96 8.46
C ALA A 261 26.26 -2.25 9.28
N LEU A 262 26.04 -3.38 8.60
CA LEU A 262 25.88 -4.69 9.24
C LEU A 262 27.16 -5.20 9.91
N ALA A 263 28.32 -4.94 9.30
CA ALA A 263 29.62 -5.34 9.86
C ALA A 263 29.94 -4.57 11.14
N GLU A 264 29.73 -3.25 11.13
CA GLU A 264 29.99 -2.38 12.29
C GLU A 264 29.06 -2.68 13.48
N GLN A 265 27.77 -2.94 13.22
CA GLN A 265 26.83 -3.33 14.29
C GLN A 265 27.14 -4.70 14.89
N HIS A 266 27.54 -5.68 14.07
CA HIS A 266 27.89 -7.02 14.56
C HIS A 266 29.16 -7.01 15.43
N GLU A 267 30.12 -6.14 15.13
CA GLU A 267 31.33 -5.96 15.93
C GLU A 267 31.02 -5.32 17.29
N PHE A 268 30.18 -4.28 17.32
CA PHE A 268 29.72 -3.65 18.56
C PHE A 268 28.96 -4.62 19.50
N ILE A 269 28.12 -5.49 18.94
CA ILE A 269 27.36 -6.50 19.71
C ILE A 269 28.29 -7.57 20.30
N LYS A 270 29.38 -7.94 19.61
CA LYS A 270 30.38 -8.86 20.15
C LYS A 270 31.12 -8.26 21.34
N GLU A 271 31.50 -6.98 21.27
CA GLU A 271 32.21 -6.30 22.36
C GLU A 271 31.35 -6.11 23.62
N HIS A 272 30.03 -5.96 23.46
CA HIS A 272 29.12 -5.66 24.57
C HIS A 272 28.31 -6.88 25.03
N ARG A 273 28.73 -8.09 24.63
CA ARG A 273 28.17 -9.34 25.14
C ARG A 273 28.51 -9.44 26.63
N PRO A 274 27.53 -9.59 27.54
CA PRO A 274 27.86 -9.81 28.94
C PRO A 274 28.67 -11.10 29.06
N VAL A 275 29.89 -10.98 29.58
CA VAL A 275 30.69 -12.12 30.04
C VAL A 275 29.81 -12.86 31.03
N LYS A 276 29.43 -14.11 30.70
CA LYS A 276 28.83 -15.00 31.68
C LYS A 276 29.87 -15.24 32.76
N THR A 277 29.83 -14.46 33.83
CA THR A 277 30.48 -14.82 35.08
C THR A 277 29.71 -16.02 35.63
N LEU A 278 30.18 -17.22 35.30
CA LEU A 278 29.92 -18.40 36.11
C LEU A 278 30.64 -18.20 37.43
N ASN A 279 29.90 -17.82 38.47
CA ASN A 279 30.33 -17.95 39.86
C ASN A 279 29.23 -18.67 40.64
N HIS A 280 29.58 -19.91 41.02
CA HIS A 280 28.98 -20.85 41.96
C HIS A 280 27.55 -21.35 41.75
#